data_AF-A0A4R4SGU7-F1
#
_entry.id   AF-A0A4R4SGU7-F1
#
_cell.length_a   1.000
_cell.length_b   1.000
_cell.length_c   1.000
_cell.angle_alpha   90.00
_cell.angle_beta   90.00
_cell.angle_gamma   90.00
#
_symmetry.space_group_name_H-M   'P 1'
#
loop_
_entity.id
_entity.type
_entity.pdbx_description
1 polymer ?
#
loop_
_entity_poly.entity_id
_entity_poly.type
_entity_poly.pdbx_seq_one_letter_code
_entity_poly.pdbx_strand_id
1 'polypeptide(L)'
;MDLSPPTPATPAGPRPAVELTIGELVLDGFPPAHADRISESFRRELTRLVTEHGLPLATTPGDELRATLPELPRHLPPHRLGEALARTVHAALTDPGRAQERRRPR
;
A
#
# COMPACT_ATOMS: atom_id res chain seq x y z
N MET A 1 -7.96 -16.50 -51.57
CA MET A 1 -7.45 -15.82 -50.37
C MET A 1 -8.50 -16.01 -49.29
N ASP A 2 -8.26 -16.97 -48.40
CA ASP A 2 -9.16 -17.29 -47.28
C ASP A 2 -8.76 -16.41 -46.10
N LEU A 3 -9.67 -15.54 -45.65
CA LEU A 3 -9.50 -14.68 -44.49
C LEU A 3 -10.27 -15.32 -43.33
N SER A 4 -9.59 -16.18 -42.56
CA SER A 4 -10.14 -16.63 -41.28
C SER A 4 -10.32 -15.43 -40.35
N PRO A 5 -11.46 -15.31 -39.65
CA PRO A 5 -11.67 -14.24 -38.68
C PRO A 5 -10.69 -14.40 -37.50
N PRO A 6 -10.25 -13.28 -36.87
CA PRO A 6 -9.43 -13.37 -35.67
C PRO A 6 -10.20 -14.09 -34.56
N THR A 7 -9.56 -15.07 -33.94
CA THR A 7 -10.08 -15.79 -32.76
C THR A 7 -10.50 -14.77 -31.69
N PRO A 8 -11.70 -14.88 -31.09
CA PRO A 8 -12.08 -14.00 -30.00
C PRO A 8 -11.13 -14.21 -28.82
N ALA A 9 -10.49 -13.13 -28.36
CA ALA A 9 -9.70 -13.14 -27.15
C ALA A 9 -10.59 -13.60 -25.99
N THR A 10 -10.21 -14.72 -25.36
CA THR A 10 -10.87 -15.23 -24.16
C THR A 10 -10.92 -14.13 -23.10
N PRO A 11 -12.09 -13.84 -22.48
CA PRO A 11 -12.14 -12.86 -21.40
C PRO A 11 -11.22 -13.34 -20.27
N ALA A 12 -10.30 -12.48 -19.85
CA ALA A 12 -9.47 -12.74 -18.69
C ALA A 12 -10.37 -13.07 -17.50
N GLY A 13 -10.18 -14.25 -16.90
CA GLY A 13 -10.95 -14.69 -15.73
C GLY A 13 -10.86 -13.70 -14.57
N PRO A 14 -11.70 -13.85 -13.53
CA PRO A 14 -11.70 -12.96 -12.38
C PRO A 14 -10.28 -12.81 -11.84
N ARG A 15 -9.76 -11.59 -11.82
CA ARG A 15 -8.44 -11.35 -11.23
C ARG A 15 -8.54 -11.70 -9.74
N PRO A 16 -7.59 -12.45 -9.19
CA PRO A 16 -7.59 -12.74 -7.77
C PRO A 16 -7.59 -11.43 -6.98
N ALA A 17 -8.55 -11.28 -6.06
CA ALA A 17 -8.60 -10.15 -5.15
C ALA A 17 -7.60 -10.39 -4.02
N VAL A 18 -6.76 -9.40 -3.73
CA VAL A 18 -5.89 -9.41 -2.55
C VAL A 18 -6.57 -8.57 -1.48
N GLU A 19 -6.91 -9.18 -0.35
CA GLU A 19 -7.42 -8.50 0.83
C GLU A 19 -6.27 -8.21 1.79
N LEU A 20 -6.03 -6.93 2.07
CA LEU A 20 -5.04 -6.48 3.04
C LEU A 20 -5.76 -6.07 4.33
N THR A 21 -5.62 -6.88 5.36
CA THR A 21 -6.16 -6.58 6.69
C THR A 21 -5.09 -5.94 7.55
N ILE A 22 -5.30 -4.68 7.92
CA ILE A 22 -4.47 -3.98 8.91
C ILE A 22 -5.19 -4.09 10.25
N GLY A 23 -4.63 -4.87 11.17
CA GLY A 23 -5.26 -5.14 12.47
C GLY A 23 -5.50 -3.87 13.30
N GLU A 24 -4.51 -2.97 13.32
CA GLU A 24 -4.62 -1.69 14.01
C GLU A 24 -3.78 -0.63 13.28
N LEU A 25 -4.34 0.57 13.10
CA LEU A 25 -3.64 1.75 12.58
C LEU A 25 -3.82 2.91 13.57
N VAL A 26 -2.79 3.18 14.37
CA VAL A 26 -2.78 4.28 15.34
C VAL A 26 -2.13 5.51 14.71
N LEU A 27 -2.89 6.60 14.62
CA LEU A 27 -2.43 7.90 14.12
C LEU A 27 -2.69 8.97 15.18
N ASP A 28 -1.66 9.33 15.93
CA ASP A 28 -1.75 10.35 16.97
C ASP A 28 -1.64 11.77 16.39
N GLY A 29 -2.24 12.73 17.09
CA GLY A 29 -2.13 14.16 16.76
C GLY A 29 -3.13 14.67 15.71
N PHE A 30 -4.10 13.85 15.30
CA PHE A 30 -5.19 14.28 14.42
C PHE A 30 -6.50 14.51 15.19
N PRO A 31 -7.32 15.50 14.79
CA PRO A 31 -8.67 15.63 15.31
C PRO A 31 -9.50 14.36 15.04
N PRO A 32 -10.25 13.84 16.01
CA PRO A 32 -11.10 12.64 15.82
C PRO A 32 -12.07 12.76 14.64
N ALA A 33 -12.54 13.98 14.35
CA ALA A 33 -13.43 14.28 13.23
C ALA A 33 -12.81 14.05 11.83
N HIS A 34 -11.52 13.76 11.73
CA HIS A 34 -10.85 13.45 10.47
C HIS A 34 -10.53 11.98 10.28
N ALA A 35 -10.79 11.13 11.28
CA ALA A 35 -10.44 9.71 11.27
C ALA A 35 -10.95 9.00 9.99
N ASP A 36 -12.24 9.09 9.70
CA ASP A 36 -12.84 8.43 8.52
C ASP A 36 -12.24 8.91 7.20
N ARG A 37 -11.98 10.22 7.07
CA ARG A 37 -11.38 10.80 5.85
C ARG A 37 -9.94 10.34 5.67
N ILE A 38 -9.19 10.21 6.75
CA ILE A 38 -7.79 9.75 6.74
C ILE A 38 -7.76 8.27 6.35
N SER A 39 -8.58 7.43 7.00
CA SER A 39 -8.68 5.99 6.72
C SER A 39 -9.08 5.71 5.28
N GLU A 40 -10.08 6.41 4.76
CA GLU A 40 -10.52 6.22 3.37
C GLU A 40 -9.47 6.68 2.36
N SER A 41 -8.83 7.82 2.60
CA SER A 41 -7.77 8.33 1.71
C SER A 41 -6.58 7.39 1.68
N PHE A 42 -6.17 6.87 2.84
CA PHE A 42 -5.09 5.90 2.96
C PHE A 42 -5.42 4.60 2.23
N ARG A 43 -6.63 4.04 2.44
CA ARG A 43 -7.09 2.83 1.75
C ARG A 43 -7.03 3.00 0.24
N ARG A 44 -7.62 4.07 -0.29
CA ARG A 44 -7.66 4.35 -1.73
C ARG A 44 -6.27 4.47 -2.33
N GLU A 45 -5.36 5.19 -1.68
CA GLU A 45 -4.01 5.37 -2.22
C GLU A 45 -3.18 4.09 -2.12
N LEU A 46 -3.30 3.33 -1.03
CA LEU A 46 -2.59 2.06 -0.90
C LEU A 46 -3.05 1.05 -1.96
N THR A 47 -4.37 0.96 -2.20
CA THR A 47 -4.91 0.15 -3.30
C THR A 47 -4.34 0.58 -4.64
N ARG A 48 -4.24 1.89 -4.90
CA ARG A 48 -3.66 2.43 -6.13
C ARG A 48 -2.19 2.01 -6.29
N LEU A 49 -1.38 2.22 -5.25
CA LEU A 49 0.05 1.86 -5.27
C LEU A 49 0.27 0.36 -5.49
N VAL A 50 -0.46 -0.49 -4.75
CA VAL A 50 -0.38 -1.95 -4.92
C VAL A 50 -0.82 -2.40 -6.30
N THR A 51 -1.86 -1.78 -6.87
CA THR A 51 -2.34 -2.11 -8.22
C THR A 51 -1.34 -1.70 -9.30
N GLU A 52 -0.72 -0.54 -9.16
CA GLU A 52 0.21 0.01 -10.15
C GLU A 52 1.62 -0.59 -10.07
N HIS A 53 2.09 -0.96 -8.87
CA HIS A 53 3.48 -1.36 -8.64
C HIS A 53 3.65 -2.80 -8.10
N GLY A 54 2.57 -3.45 -7.66
CA GLY A 54 2.57 -4.81 -7.14
C GLY A 54 3.02 -4.95 -5.68
N LEU A 55 2.94 -6.18 -5.15
CA LEU A 55 3.52 -6.59 -3.86
C LEU A 55 4.73 -7.49 -4.13
N PRO A 56 5.83 -7.41 -3.36
CA PRO A 56 6.93 -8.36 -3.55
C PRO A 56 6.58 -9.72 -2.95
N LEU A 57 7.10 -10.74 -3.60
CA LEU A 57 6.79 -12.16 -3.35
C LEU A 57 7.51 -12.79 -2.14
N ALA A 58 7.97 -12.01 -1.16
CA ALA A 58 8.88 -12.55 -0.12
C ALA A 58 8.66 -12.02 1.30
N THR A 59 7.45 -11.66 1.70
CA THR A 59 7.15 -11.48 3.13
C THR A 59 6.85 -12.84 3.75
N THR A 60 7.74 -13.33 4.61
CA THR A 60 7.47 -14.53 5.40
C THR A 60 6.30 -14.20 6.34
N PRO A 61 5.29 -15.09 6.51
CA PRO A 61 4.25 -14.87 7.49
C PRO A 61 4.84 -14.60 8.87
N GLY A 62 4.47 -13.48 9.50
CA GLY A 62 4.94 -13.10 10.83
C GLY A 62 6.03 -12.02 10.87
N ASP A 63 6.47 -11.46 9.73
CA ASP A 63 7.37 -10.31 9.74
C ASP A 63 6.65 -9.03 10.21
N GLU A 64 7.19 -8.40 11.26
CA GLU A 64 6.80 -7.05 11.67
C GLU A 64 7.37 -6.01 10.69
N LEU A 65 6.49 -5.34 9.96
CA LEU A 65 6.89 -4.24 9.10
C LEU A 65 7.07 -2.95 9.91
N ARG A 66 8.31 -2.47 10.02
CA ARG A 66 8.64 -1.18 10.64
C ARG A 66 9.06 -0.17 9.58
N ALA A 67 8.25 0.86 9.38
CA ALA A 67 8.54 1.97 8.48
C ALA A 67 8.50 3.29 9.24
N THR A 68 9.45 4.18 8.95
CA THR A 68 9.42 5.54 9.52
C THR A 68 8.64 6.42 8.57
N LEU A 69 7.62 7.10 9.10
CA LEU A 69 6.90 8.09 8.33
C LEU A 69 7.85 9.25 8.00
N PRO A 70 7.87 9.75 6.74
CA PRO A 70 8.50 11.03 6.46
C PRO A 70 7.84 12.09 7.35
N GLU A 71 8.56 13.17 7.68
CA GLU A 71 7.98 14.25 8.49
C GLU A 71 6.63 14.68 7.89
N LEU A 72 5.56 14.37 8.61
CA LEU A 72 4.20 14.70 8.20
C LEU A 72 3.94 16.13 8.64
N PRO A 73 3.75 17.08 7.70
CA PRO A 73 3.41 18.44 8.08
C PRO A 73 2.08 18.40 8.84
N ARG A 74 2.11 18.92 10.07
CA ARG A 74 1.01 18.88 11.06
C ARG A 74 -0.27 19.62 10.64
N HIS A 75 -0.27 20.19 9.44
CA HIS A 75 -1.34 21.04 8.90
C HIS A 75 -1.83 20.56 7.53
N LEU A 76 -1.37 19.39 7.05
CA LEU A 76 -1.82 18.89 5.77
C LEU A 76 -3.30 18.51 5.82
N PRO A 77 -4.03 18.71 4.71
CA PRO A 77 -5.37 18.18 4.57
C PRO A 77 -5.33 16.64 4.63
N PRO A 78 -6.38 15.97 5.16
CA PRO A 78 -6.42 14.53 5.39
C PRO A 78 -5.96 13.63 4.23
N HIS A 79 -6.22 14.05 3.00
CA HIS A 79 -5.85 13.30 1.80
C HIS A 79 -4.33 13.17 1.61
N ARG A 80 -3.56 14.23 1.95
CA ARG A 80 -2.10 14.20 1.80
C ARG A 80 -1.42 13.37 2.88
N LEU A 81 -2.02 13.33 4.08
CA LEU A 81 -1.59 12.40 5.13
C LEU A 81 -1.78 10.95 4.68
N GLY A 82 -2.99 10.61 4.21
CA GLY A 82 -3.29 9.27 3.69
C GLY A 82 -2.35 8.85 2.56
N GLU A 83 -2.01 9.80 1.67
CA GLU A 83 -1.06 9.57 0.58
C GLU A 83 0.37 9.25 1.08
N ALA A 84 0.89 10.04 2.02
CA ALA A 84 2.22 9.84 2.59
C ALA A 84 2.32 8.52 3.37
N LEU A 85 1.29 8.17 4.14
CA LEU A 85 1.20 6.91 4.87
C LEU A 85 1.15 5.71 3.90
N ALA A 86 0.33 5.78 2.85
CA ALA A 86 0.21 4.73 1.83
C ALA A 86 1.53 4.46 1.12
N ARG A 87 2.27 5.51 0.75
CA ARG A 87 3.61 5.37 0.16
C ARG A 87 4.60 4.71 1.10
N THR A 88 4.56 5.05 2.38
CA THR A 88 5.47 4.50 3.39
C THR A 88 5.22 3.02 3.60
N VAL A 89 3.94 2.62 3.74
CA VAL A 89 3.54 1.21 3.86
C VAL A 89 3.89 0.44 2.59
N HIS A 90 3.55 0.99 1.42
CA HIS A 90 3.90 0.38 0.14
C HIS A 90 5.41 0.19 -0.02
N ALA A 91 6.21 1.22 0.26
CA ALA A 91 7.68 1.14 0.17
C ALA A 91 8.23 0.01 1.07
N ALA A 92 7.75 -0.03 2.30
CA ALA A 92 8.15 -1.03 3.27
C ALA A 92 7.70 -2.44 2.87
N LEU A 93 6.52 -2.58 2.25
CA LEU A 93 6.08 -3.82 1.63
C LEU A 93 6.99 -4.20 0.47
N THR A 94 7.35 -3.27 -0.44
CA THR A 94 8.14 -3.52 -1.65
C THR A 94 9.63 -3.80 -1.44
N ASP A 95 10.22 -3.30 -0.35
CA ASP A 95 11.65 -3.45 -0.04
C ASP A 95 11.84 -3.79 1.47
N PRO A 96 11.55 -5.04 1.88
CA PRO A 96 11.69 -5.45 3.27
C PRO A 96 13.16 -5.44 3.76
N GLY A 97 14.15 -5.48 2.85
CA GLY A 97 15.58 -5.49 3.16
C GLY A 97 16.09 -4.19 3.79
N ARG A 98 15.55 -3.02 3.39
CA ARG A 98 15.91 -1.72 3.97
C ARG A 98 15.35 -1.49 5.38
N ALA A 99 14.24 -2.13 5.74
CA ALA A 99 13.66 -2.01 7.08
C ALA A 99 14.50 -2.71 8.15
N GLN A 100 15.26 -3.74 7.76
CA GLN A 100 16.08 -4.56 8.67
C GLN A 100 17.51 -4.03 8.87
N GLU A 101 18.05 -3.25 7.93
CA GLU A 101 19.46 -2.79 7.95
C GLU A 101 19.77 -1.80 9.10
N ARG A 102 18.77 -1.16 9.71
CA ARG A 102 18.96 -0.33 10.92
C ARG A 102 19.24 -1.14 12.20
N ARG A 103 19.24 -2.48 12.13
CA ARG A 103 19.46 -3.38 13.28
C ARG A 103 20.90 -3.87 13.49
N ARG A 104 21.90 -3.39 12.74
CA ARG A 104 23.30 -3.71 13.05
C ARG A 104 23.99 -2.54 13.77
N PRO A 105 24.09 -2.55 15.11
CA PRO A 105 25.15 -1.80 15.78
C PRO A 105 26.48 -2.46 15.41
N ARG A 106 27.44 -1.63 15.00
CA ARG A 106 28.82 -2.03 14.74
C ARG A 106 29.61 -2.00 16.05
#